data_AF-A0A2P4SKN3-F1
#
_entry.id   AF-A0A2P4SKN3-F1
#
_cell.length_a   1.000
_cell.length_b   1.000
_cell.length_c   1.000
_cell.angle_alpha   90.00
_cell.angle_beta   90.00
_cell.angle_gamma   90.00
#
_symmetry.space_group_name_H-M   'P 1'
#
loop_
_entity.id
_entity.type
_entity.pdbx_description
1 polymer ?
#
loop_
_entity_poly.entity_id
_entity_poly.type
_entity_poly.pdbx_seq_one_letter_code
_entity_poly.pdbx_strand_id
1 'polypeptide(L)'
;AVGACEYSGCTPKFCEENGLRYKAMLEIRRLRGQLTTAVNSVCTDAGLYVDPKMKPPTEAQATYLRQIVLAGLGDHLARRVQAEELLDDKWKNAYKTALLDDPVFIHPSSVLFKQLPEFVVYQEIVETTKLYMKGVSAVEPEWIPALLPPYCHFGKPLENPPPSYCPETGRIRCHRPSVFYRVSWQLPAVEVDYPEGIDRYKYFARFLLEGKVIEKLASYSQCLLSSPLIMLKTWSKLQPRTETLLQALVAEGCDNRDALLAAWKKNPKYLLAAYCQWIPEVMHDDVAKQWPPVAV
;
A
#
# COMPACT_ATOMS: atom_id res chain seq x y z
N ALA A 1 14.98 8.22 -24.21
CA ALA A 1 15.66 9.49 -24.58
C ALA A 1 16.89 9.76 -23.72
N VAL A 2 16.75 10.05 -22.42
CA VAL A 2 17.87 10.47 -21.55
C VAL A 2 19.02 9.46 -21.50
N GLY A 3 18.76 8.19 -21.15
CA GLY A 3 19.81 7.17 -21.06
C GLY A 3 20.59 6.99 -22.37
N ALA A 4 19.91 6.95 -23.51
CA ALA A 4 20.56 6.81 -24.82
C ALA A 4 21.42 8.03 -25.20
N CYS A 5 20.97 9.24 -24.86
CA CYS A 5 21.73 10.46 -25.08
C CYS A 5 22.97 10.54 -24.19
N GLU A 6 22.86 10.18 -22.92
CA GLU A 6 24.02 10.13 -22.01
C GLU A 6 25.02 9.06 -22.43
N TYR A 7 24.54 7.88 -22.84
CA TYR A 7 25.37 6.79 -23.34
C TYR A 7 26.20 7.20 -24.56
N SER A 8 25.63 8.03 -25.46
CA SER A 8 26.33 8.58 -26.62
C SER A 8 27.17 9.82 -26.33
N GLY A 9 27.35 10.19 -25.06
CA GLY A 9 28.14 11.34 -24.62
C GLY A 9 27.39 12.67 -24.62
N CYS A 10 26.08 12.67 -24.88
CA CYS A 10 25.23 13.85 -25.05
C CYS A 10 25.80 14.80 -26.11
N THR A 11 25.92 14.31 -27.34
CA THR A 11 26.44 15.11 -28.47
C THR A 11 25.32 15.86 -29.20
N PRO A 12 25.60 17.04 -29.79
CA PRO A 12 24.64 17.73 -30.65
C PRO A 12 24.15 16.87 -31.81
N LYS A 13 25.08 16.14 -32.46
CA LYS A 13 24.79 15.23 -33.57
C LYS A 13 23.76 14.15 -33.19
N PHE A 14 23.96 13.47 -32.06
CA PHE A 14 22.99 12.48 -31.58
C PHE A 14 21.62 13.10 -31.33
N CYS A 15 21.59 14.31 -30.75
CA CYS A 15 20.33 14.99 -30.47
C CYS A 15 19.58 15.33 -31.76
N GLU A 16 20.26 15.86 -32.77
CA GLU A 16 19.68 16.20 -34.07
C GLU A 16 19.14 14.95 -34.77
N GLU A 17 19.93 13.88 -34.86
CA GLU A 17 19.55 12.62 -35.51
C GLU A 17 18.33 11.94 -34.86
N ASN A 18 18.09 12.18 -33.57
CA ASN A 18 17.01 11.56 -32.79
C ASN A 18 15.87 12.55 -32.43
N GLY A 19 15.86 13.75 -32.99
CA GLY A 19 14.81 14.75 -32.74
C GLY A 19 14.77 15.27 -31.29
N LEU A 20 15.90 15.25 -30.59
CA LEU A 20 16.03 15.77 -29.23
C LEU A 20 16.58 17.21 -29.24
N ARG A 21 16.15 18.02 -28.27
CA ARG A 21 16.67 19.38 -28.09
C ARG A 21 17.97 19.34 -27.29
N TYR A 22 19.10 19.63 -27.93
CA TYR A 22 20.42 19.57 -27.29
C TYR A 22 20.53 20.40 -26.00
N LYS A 23 20.05 21.65 -26.01
CA LYS A 23 20.06 22.51 -24.81
C LYS A 23 19.26 21.91 -23.64
N ALA A 24 18.11 21.30 -23.93
CA ALA A 24 17.29 20.65 -22.90
C ALA A 24 18.00 19.41 -22.33
N MET A 25 18.71 18.63 -23.15
CA MET A 25 19.49 17.49 -22.66
C MET A 25 20.64 17.91 -21.72
N LEU A 26 21.31 19.04 -22.00
CA LEU A 26 22.32 19.60 -21.09
C LEU A 26 21.71 20.06 -19.76
N GLU A 27 20.53 20.68 -19.80
CA GLU A 27 19.80 21.07 -18.59
C GLU A 27 19.35 19.85 -17.78
N ILE A 28 18.82 18.81 -18.43
CA ILE A 28 18.46 17.53 -17.79
C ILE A 28 19.67 16.92 -17.09
N ARG A 29 20.86 16.92 -17.71
CA ARG A 29 22.09 16.42 -17.09
C ARG A 29 22.42 17.18 -15.80
N ARG A 30 22.38 18.51 -15.85
CA ARG A 30 22.65 19.36 -14.67
C ARG A 30 21.63 19.14 -13.56
N LEU A 31 20.36 19.09 -13.92
CA LEU A 31 19.26 18.87 -12.98
C LEU A 31 19.37 17.50 -12.31
N ARG A 32 19.72 16.44 -13.05
CA ARG A 32 19.99 15.12 -12.47
C ARG A 32 21.09 15.17 -11.41
N GLY A 33 22.18 15.90 -11.68
CA GLY A 33 23.25 16.11 -10.70
C GLY A 33 22.75 16.78 -9.42
N GLN A 34 22.01 17.87 -9.57
CA GLN A 34 21.43 18.61 -8.43
C GLN A 34 20.46 17.74 -7.62
N LEU A 35 19.56 17.01 -8.28
CA LEU A 35 18.61 16.11 -7.61
C LEU A 35 19.33 14.97 -6.90
N THR A 36 20.38 14.39 -7.49
CA THR A 36 21.18 13.34 -6.84
C THR A 36 21.86 13.87 -5.57
N THR A 37 22.45 15.06 -5.61
CA THR A 37 23.05 15.69 -4.42
C THR A 37 22.00 15.97 -3.34
N ALA A 38 20.83 16.47 -3.73
CA ALA A 38 19.73 16.73 -2.79
C ALA A 38 19.24 15.43 -2.12
N VAL A 39 19.07 14.34 -2.87
CA VAL A 39 18.68 13.05 -2.29
C VAL A 39 19.72 12.52 -1.32
N ASN A 40 21.01 12.59 -1.66
CA ASN A 40 22.08 12.14 -0.77
C ASN A 40 22.16 12.97 0.54
N SER A 41 21.69 14.22 0.52
CA SER A 41 21.63 15.04 1.74
C SER A 41 20.55 14.60 2.73
N VAL A 42 19.51 13.93 2.24
CA VAL A 42 18.40 13.38 3.04
C VAL A 42 18.65 11.93 3.41
N CYS A 43 19.22 11.15 2.48
CA CYS A 43 19.52 9.74 2.65
C CYS A 43 21.02 9.51 2.42
N THR A 44 21.81 9.73 3.46
CA THR A 44 23.29 9.66 3.39
C THR A 44 23.79 8.27 2.99
N ASP A 45 23.05 7.23 3.36
CA ASP A 45 23.44 5.84 3.13
C ASP A 45 23.14 5.37 1.70
N ALA A 46 22.39 6.16 0.92
CA ALA A 46 22.03 5.79 -0.45
C ALA A 46 23.22 5.85 -1.42
N GLY A 47 24.23 6.69 -1.12
CA GLY A 47 25.47 6.77 -1.91
C GLY A 47 25.27 7.00 -3.41
N LEU A 48 24.23 7.73 -3.81
CA LEU A 48 23.83 7.85 -5.20
C LEU A 48 24.79 8.73 -5.99
N TYR A 49 24.99 8.41 -7.27
CA TYR A 49 25.74 9.25 -8.19
C TYR A 49 25.10 9.20 -9.58
N VAL A 50 25.36 10.24 -10.38
CA VAL A 50 24.89 10.28 -11.77
C VAL A 50 25.81 9.44 -12.62
N ASP A 51 25.42 8.20 -12.92
CA ASP A 51 26.10 7.37 -13.91
C ASP A 51 25.66 7.78 -15.34
N PRO A 52 26.58 8.22 -16.22
CA PRO A 52 26.28 8.49 -17.63
C PRO A 52 25.96 7.22 -18.43
N LYS A 53 26.39 6.04 -17.93
CA LYS A 53 26.20 4.73 -18.59
C LYS A 53 25.24 3.83 -17.81
N MET A 54 24.23 4.42 -17.16
CA MET A 54 23.15 3.63 -16.55
C MET A 54 22.61 2.60 -17.54
N LYS A 55 22.55 1.34 -17.09
CA LYS A 55 21.98 0.25 -17.87
C LYS A 55 20.50 0.51 -18.12
N PRO A 56 19.94 0.02 -19.25
CA PRO A 56 18.49 -0.02 -19.43
C PRO A 56 17.82 -0.70 -18.23
N PRO A 57 16.66 -0.20 -17.76
CA PRO A 57 15.97 -0.78 -16.63
C PRO A 57 15.47 -2.19 -16.95
N THR A 58 15.43 -3.05 -15.94
CA THR A 58 14.72 -4.33 -16.03
C THR A 58 13.20 -4.11 -16.02
N GLU A 59 12.42 -5.11 -16.41
CA GLU A 59 10.95 -5.04 -16.37
C GLU A 59 10.41 -4.77 -14.96
N ALA A 60 11.04 -5.37 -13.94
CA ALA A 60 10.72 -5.10 -12.55
C ALA A 60 10.99 -3.64 -12.17
N GLN A 61 12.16 -3.10 -12.55
CA GLN A 61 12.49 -1.69 -12.30
C GLN A 61 11.52 -0.75 -13.03
N ALA A 62 11.16 -1.05 -14.27
CA ALA A 62 10.16 -0.27 -15.01
C ALA A 62 8.79 -0.30 -14.31
N THR A 63 8.40 -1.44 -13.76
CA THR A 63 7.16 -1.59 -12.97
C THR A 63 7.19 -0.75 -11.70
N TYR A 64 8.29 -0.80 -10.92
CA TYR A 64 8.44 0.07 -9.74
C TYR A 64 8.44 1.56 -10.09
N LEU A 65 9.04 1.95 -11.21
CA LEU A 65 8.97 3.33 -11.69
C LEU A 65 7.53 3.75 -12.01
N ARG A 66 6.71 2.88 -12.62
CA ARG A 66 5.29 3.18 -12.86
C ARG A 66 4.53 3.39 -11.55
N GLN A 67 4.81 2.56 -10.53
CA GLN A 67 4.21 2.69 -9.19
C GLN A 67 4.61 4.01 -8.51
N ILE A 68 5.90 4.40 -8.58
CA ILE A 68 6.38 5.68 -8.04
C ILE A 68 5.70 6.85 -8.75
N VAL A 69 5.58 6.80 -10.08
CA VAL A 69 4.90 7.84 -10.88
C VAL A 69 3.42 7.95 -10.50
N LEU A 70 2.72 6.82 -10.32
CA LEU A 70 1.33 6.81 -9.86
C LEU A 70 1.18 7.48 -8.50
N ALA A 71 2.04 7.14 -7.54
CA ALA A 71 2.00 7.72 -6.19
C ALA A 71 2.23 9.24 -6.20
N GLY A 72 3.08 9.75 -7.10
CA GLY A 72 3.36 11.17 -7.25
C GLY A 72 2.28 11.98 -7.99
N LEU A 73 1.37 11.32 -8.70
CA LEU A 73 0.38 11.94 -9.60
C LEU A 73 -1.04 11.39 -9.32
N GLY A 74 -1.36 11.13 -8.05
CA GLY A 74 -2.59 10.42 -7.67
C GLY A 74 -3.90 11.14 -8.01
N ASP A 75 -3.88 12.47 -8.08
CA ASP A 75 -4.97 13.33 -8.54
C ASP A 75 -5.13 13.34 -10.07
N HIS A 76 -4.09 12.93 -10.80
CA HIS A 76 -4.07 12.80 -12.26
C HIS A 76 -4.34 11.38 -12.74
N LEU A 77 -5.29 10.69 -12.10
CA LEU A 77 -5.76 9.37 -12.53
C LEU A 77 -6.93 9.50 -13.52
N ALA A 78 -6.89 8.71 -14.59
CA ALA A 78 -7.94 8.63 -15.58
C ALA A 78 -8.32 7.17 -15.88
N ARG A 79 -9.62 6.90 -16.01
CA ARG A 79 -10.15 5.59 -16.40
C ARG A 79 -10.79 5.69 -17.78
N ARG A 80 -10.46 4.74 -18.65
CA ARG A 80 -11.05 4.60 -19.98
C ARG A 80 -12.55 4.39 -19.84
N VAL A 81 -13.33 5.08 -20.68
CA VAL A 81 -14.77 4.85 -20.75
C VAL A 81 -15.02 3.50 -21.43
N GLN A 82 -15.76 2.64 -20.75
CA GLN A 82 -16.14 1.31 -21.27
C GLN A 82 -17.22 1.44 -22.36
N ALA A 83 -17.31 0.45 -23.25
CA ALA A 83 -18.21 0.52 -24.40
C ALA A 83 -19.69 0.64 -23.99
N GLU A 84 -20.04 0.03 -22.87
CA GLU A 84 -21.36 0.01 -22.26
C GLU A 84 -21.76 1.38 -21.67
N GLU A 85 -20.77 2.24 -21.38
CA GLU A 85 -20.99 3.61 -20.88
C GLU A 85 -21.05 4.65 -22.02
N LEU A 86 -20.88 4.24 -23.29
CA LEU A 86 -20.91 5.13 -24.45
C LEU A 86 -22.35 5.54 -24.78
N LEU A 87 -22.78 6.67 -24.24
CA LEU A 87 -24.06 7.30 -24.57
C LEU A 87 -23.97 8.23 -25.80
N ASP A 88 -22.75 8.66 -26.15
CA ASP A 88 -22.48 9.65 -27.20
C ASP A 88 -21.10 9.36 -27.83
N ASP A 89 -21.01 9.52 -29.15
CA ASP A 89 -19.79 9.33 -29.95
C ASP A 89 -18.61 10.17 -29.45
N LYS A 90 -18.87 11.30 -28.79
CA LYS A 90 -17.80 12.13 -28.18
C LYS A 90 -16.98 11.38 -27.13
N TRP A 91 -17.51 10.32 -26.52
CA TRP A 91 -16.82 9.51 -25.52
C TRP A 91 -16.01 8.35 -26.11
N LYS A 92 -16.03 8.17 -27.43
CA LYS A 92 -15.28 7.11 -28.10
C LYS A 92 -13.77 7.26 -27.84
N ASN A 93 -13.17 6.24 -27.22
CA ASN A 93 -11.77 6.22 -26.78
C ASN A 93 -11.39 7.34 -25.78
N ALA A 94 -12.39 7.93 -25.12
CA ALA A 94 -12.17 8.92 -24.07
C ALA A 94 -11.86 8.26 -22.72
N TYR A 95 -11.34 9.08 -21.83
CA TYR A 95 -11.12 8.80 -20.43
C TYR A 95 -11.91 9.78 -19.59
N LYS A 96 -12.37 9.32 -18.43
CA LYS A 96 -12.93 10.16 -17.35
C LYS A 96 -11.84 10.40 -16.31
N THR A 97 -11.85 11.58 -15.71
CA THR A 97 -10.99 11.93 -14.57
C THR A 97 -11.87 12.32 -13.38
N ALA A 98 -11.30 12.38 -12.18
CA ALA A 98 -12.05 12.83 -11.00
C ALA A 98 -12.23 14.37 -10.92
N LEU A 99 -11.49 15.12 -11.74
CA LEU A 99 -11.40 16.58 -11.68
C LEU A 99 -12.23 17.29 -12.77
N LEU A 100 -12.53 16.60 -13.87
CA LEU A 100 -13.19 17.16 -15.05
C LEU A 100 -14.33 16.25 -15.50
N ASP A 101 -15.47 16.86 -15.85
CA ASP A 101 -16.62 16.16 -16.42
C ASP A 101 -16.47 15.91 -17.93
N ASP A 102 -15.65 16.70 -18.62
CA ASP A 102 -15.41 16.56 -20.05
C ASP A 102 -14.55 15.34 -20.41
N PRO A 103 -14.77 14.71 -21.58
CA PRO A 103 -13.95 13.61 -22.04
C PRO A 103 -12.51 14.07 -22.33
N VAL A 104 -11.54 13.32 -21.78
CA VAL A 104 -10.12 13.56 -22.01
C VAL A 104 -9.52 12.41 -22.82
N PHE A 105 -8.57 12.70 -23.70
CA PHE A 105 -8.01 11.71 -24.63
C PHE A 105 -6.50 11.57 -24.43
N ILE A 106 -5.95 10.39 -24.67
CA ILE A 106 -4.50 10.25 -24.78
C ILE A 106 -4.02 11.08 -25.99
N HIS A 107 -3.00 11.91 -25.81
CA HIS A 107 -2.46 12.72 -26.91
C HIS A 107 -1.96 11.83 -28.07
N PRO A 108 -2.20 12.17 -29.35
CA PRO A 108 -1.83 11.33 -30.50
C PRO A 108 -0.34 10.99 -30.62
N SER A 109 0.54 11.84 -30.07
CA SER A 109 1.99 11.59 -30.03
C SER A 109 2.44 10.65 -28.91
N SER A 110 1.53 10.22 -28.02
CA SER A 110 1.85 9.31 -26.94
C SER A 110 2.08 7.89 -27.47
N VAL A 111 3.05 7.19 -26.88
CA VAL A 111 3.29 5.77 -27.16
C VAL A 111 2.09 4.87 -26.80
N LEU A 112 1.22 5.32 -25.90
CA LEU A 112 0.03 4.59 -25.46
C LEU A 112 -1.24 4.91 -26.28
N PHE A 113 -1.16 5.78 -27.29
CA PHE A 113 -2.33 6.25 -28.06
C PHE A 113 -3.15 5.12 -28.69
N LYS A 114 -2.49 4.05 -29.13
CA LYS A 114 -3.16 2.88 -29.71
C LYS A 114 -3.48 1.77 -28.70
N GLN A 115 -2.76 1.72 -27.58
CA GLN A 115 -2.92 0.66 -26.58
C GLN A 115 -4.18 0.87 -25.73
N LEU A 116 -4.48 2.14 -25.43
CA LEU A 116 -5.64 2.57 -24.64
C LEU A 116 -5.86 1.71 -23.37
N PRO A 117 -4.90 1.69 -22.42
CA PRO A 117 -5.03 0.95 -21.16
C PRO A 117 -6.26 1.38 -20.36
N GLU A 118 -6.79 0.51 -19.50
CA GLU A 118 -7.98 0.82 -18.70
C GLU A 118 -7.74 2.00 -17.76
N PHE A 119 -6.65 1.97 -17.00
CA PHE A 119 -6.23 3.07 -16.13
C PHE A 119 -4.92 3.66 -16.62
N VAL A 120 -4.87 4.99 -16.58
CA VAL A 120 -3.66 5.74 -16.85
C VAL A 120 -3.49 6.86 -15.84
N VAL A 121 -2.24 7.19 -15.57
CA VAL A 121 -1.86 8.43 -14.90
C VAL A 121 -1.28 9.39 -15.93
N TYR A 122 -1.52 10.68 -15.78
CA TYR A 122 -1.03 11.71 -16.71
C TYR A 122 -0.24 12.81 -15.98
N GLN A 123 0.70 13.43 -16.69
CA GLN A 123 1.47 14.55 -16.14
C GLN A 123 0.67 15.84 -16.16
N GLU A 124 -0.03 16.11 -17.26
CA GLU A 124 -0.83 17.31 -17.48
C GLU A 124 -1.92 17.07 -18.54
N ILE A 125 -2.93 17.93 -18.53
CA ILE A 125 -3.95 18.02 -19.60
C ILE A 125 -3.72 19.34 -20.35
N VAL A 126 -3.68 19.26 -21.68
CA VAL A 126 -3.57 20.42 -22.56
C VAL A 126 -4.79 20.48 -23.46
N GLU A 127 -5.46 21.63 -23.46
CA GLU A 127 -6.56 21.91 -24.35
C GLU A 127 -6.04 22.45 -25.70
N THR A 128 -6.42 21.78 -26.78
CA THR A 128 -6.20 22.31 -28.15
C THR A 128 -7.49 22.21 -28.95
N THR A 129 -7.68 21.14 -29.72
CA THR A 129 -8.96 20.79 -30.36
C THR A 129 -9.84 19.93 -29.45
N LYS A 130 -9.21 19.19 -28.56
CA LYS A 130 -9.81 18.40 -27.46
C LYS A 130 -8.92 18.54 -26.24
N LEU A 131 -9.40 18.08 -25.09
CA LEU A 131 -8.58 17.90 -23.90
C LEU A 131 -7.70 16.67 -24.07
N TYR A 132 -6.38 16.88 -24.09
CA TYR A 132 -5.41 15.80 -24.29
C TYR A 132 -4.49 15.62 -23.07
N MET A 133 -4.42 14.38 -22.57
CA MET A 133 -3.45 13.96 -21.57
C MET A 133 -2.05 13.80 -22.20
N LYS A 134 -1.06 14.43 -21.58
CA LYS A 134 0.38 14.27 -21.90
C LYS A 134 1.13 13.64 -20.72
N GLY A 135 2.27 13.01 -21.02
CA GLY A 135 3.06 12.28 -20.02
C GLY A 135 2.31 11.09 -19.42
N VAL A 136 1.67 10.29 -20.28
CA VAL A 136 0.77 9.20 -19.86
C VAL A 136 1.54 7.93 -19.51
N SER A 137 1.17 7.27 -18.42
CA SER A 137 1.68 5.95 -18.02
C SER A 137 0.53 5.01 -17.63
N ALA A 138 0.64 3.73 -17.99
CA ALA A 138 -0.37 2.71 -17.70
C ALA A 138 -0.33 2.29 -16.21
N VAL A 139 -1.50 2.10 -15.62
CA VAL A 139 -1.69 1.77 -14.20
C VAL A 139 -2.45 0.46 -14.07
N GLU A 140 -1.97 -0.44 -13.21
CA GLU A 140 -2.73 -1.64 -12.85
C GLU A 140 -3.78 -1.29 -11.77
N PRO A 141 -5.03 -1.79 -11.86
CA PRO A 141 -6.10 -1.39 -10.95
C PRO A 141 -5.82 -1.65 -9.48
N GLU A 142 -5.09 -2.72 -9.14
CA GLU A 142 -4.74 -3.09 -7.76
C GLU A 142 -3.76 -2.10 -7.13
N TRP A 143 -3.01 -1.36 -7.94
CA TRP A 143 -2.07 -0.37 -7.42
C TRP A 143 -2.77 0.87 -6.87
N ILE A 144 -3.96 1.19 -7.38
CA ILE A 144 -4.70 2.39 -7.00
C ILE A 144 -5.01 2.38 -5.49
N PRO A 145 -5.72 1.38 -4.93
CA PRO A 145 -5.99 1.38 -3.49
C PRO A 145 -4.73 1.15 -2.65
N ALA A 146 -3.71 0.49 -3.18
CA ALA A 146 -2.46 0.24 -2.45
C ALA A 146 -1.57 1.49 -2.33
N LEU A 147 -1.48 2.31 -3.39
CA LEU A 147 -0.58 3.45 -3.49
C LEU A 147 -1.29 4.79 -3.30
N LEU A 148 -2.60 4.85 -3.53
CA LEU A 148 -3.45 6.03 -3.37
C LEU A 148 -4.57 5.85 -2.30
N PRO A 149 -4.31 5.30 -1.09
CA PRO A 149 -5.34 5.17 -0.06
C PRO A 149 -6.16 6.43 0.25
N PRO A 150 -5.57 7.66 0.30
CA PRO A 150 -6.33 8.88 0.58
C PRO A 150 -7.41 9.21 -0.46
N TYR A 151 -7.29 8.67 -1.67
CA TYR A 151 -8.24 8.85 -2.77
C TYR A 151 -9.28 7.73 -2.85
N CYS A 152 -9.24 6.76 -1.94
CA CYS A 152 -10.07 5.56 -1.97
C CYS A 152 -10.97 5.48 -0.74
N HIS A 153 -12.24 5.19 -0.95
CA HIS A 153 -13.17 4.84 0.12
C HIS A 153 -13.27 3.33 0.23
N PHE A 154 -12.62 2.76 1.24
CA PHE A 154 -12.61 1.32 1.45
C PHE A 154 -13.91 0.81 2.05
N GLY A 155 -14.44 -0.27 1.48
CA GLY A 155 -15.58 -1.01 2.00
C GLY A 155 -15.25 -1.81 3.27
N LYS A 156 -16.15 -2.71 3.66
CA LYS A 156 -15.91 -3.60 4.81
C LYS A 156 -14.83 -4.65 4.48
N PRO A 157 -14.06 -5.12 5.48
CA PRO A 157 -13.21 -6.31 5.34
C PRO A 157 -13.96 -7.49 4.75
N LEU A 158 -13.35 -8.17 3.77
CA LEU A 158 -13.87 -9.41 3.22
C LEU A 158 -13.72 -10.56 4.21
N GLU A 159 -14.65 -11.51 4.14
CA GLU A 159 -14.56 -12.77 4.89
C GLU A 159 -13.64 -13.78 4.20
N ASN A 160 -13.53 -13.69 2.86
CA ASN A 160 -12.70 -14.55 2.02
C ASN A 160 -11.88 -13.67 1.06
N PRO A 161 -10.54 -13.67 1.16
CA PRO A 161 -9.75 -14.35 2.19
C PRO A 161 -9.99 -13.73 3.59
N PRO A 162 -9.90 -14.53 4.66
CA PRO A 162 -10.11 -14.04 6.02
C PRO A 162 -8.94 -13.13 6.45
N PRO A 163 -9.16 -12.25 7.45
CA PRO A 163 -8.09 -11.47 8.04
C PRO A 163 -6.96 -12.35 8.56
N SER A 164 -5.73 -11.85 8.46
CA SER A 164 -4.49 -12.55 8.82
C SER A 164 -3.60 -11.66 9.69
N TYR A 165 -2.65 -12.27 10.39
CA TYR A 165 -1.56 -11.55 11.06
C TYR A 165 -0.34 -11.51 10.14
N CYS A 166 0.27 -10.34 9.96
CA CYS A 166 1.49 -10.15 9.18
C CYS A 166 2.71 -10.06 10.12
N PRO A 167 3.61 -11.06 10.14
CA PRO A 167 4.78 -11.05 11.02
C PRO A 167 5.76 -9.90 10.75
N GLU A 168 5.85 -9.45 9.51
CA GLU A 168 6.77 -8.39 9.09
C GLU A 168 6.34 -7.04 9.69
N THR A 169 5.06 -6.70 9.54
CA THR A 169 4.50 -5.43 10.04
C THR A 169 4.01 -5.51 11.49
N GLY A 170 3.81 -6.72 12.02
CA GLY A 170 3.23 -6.95 13.34
C GLY A 170 1.75 -6.59 13.45
N ARG A 171 1.05 -6.42 12.32
CA ARG A 171 -0.33 -5.90 12.23
C ARG A 171 -1.31 -6.93 11.68
N ILE A 172 -2.59 -6.66 11.92
CA ILE A 172 -3.68 -7.43 11.31
C ILE A 172 -3.94 -6.89 9.92
N ARG A 173 -4.01 -7.78 8.93
CA ARG A 173 -4.26 -7.47 7.53
C ARG A 173 -5.62 -8.03 7.12
N CYS A 174 -6.30 -7.38 6.20
CA CYS A 174 -7.50 -7.90 5.55
C CYS A 174 -7.61 -7.41 4.11
N HIS A 175 -8.44 -8.09 3.34
CA HIS A 175 -8.74 -7.66 1.97
C HIS A 175 -9.97 -6.77 1.98
N ARG A 176 -9.89 -5.62 1.32
CA ARG A 176 -10.99 -4.65 1.25
C ARG A 176 -11.16 -4.14 -0.18
N PRO A 177 -12.36 -4.25 -0.78
CA PRO A 177 -12.67 -3.51 -1.99
C PRO A 177 -12.73 -2.01 -1.67
N SER A 178 -12.59 -1.19 -2.69
CA SER A 178 -12.70 0.26 -2.52
C SER A 178 -13.32 0.92 -3.73
N VAL A 179 -13.72 2.18 -3.54
CA VAL A 179 -14.16 3.03 -4.64
C VAL A 179 -13.30 4.28 -4.73
N PHE A 180 -12.94 4.68 -5.94
CA PHE A 180 -12.20 5.92 -6.16
C PHE A 180 -13.10 7.14 -5.92
N TYR A 181 -12.57 8.16 -5.25
CA TYR A 181 -13.32 9.36 -4.86
C TYR A 181 -13.96 10.08 -6.06
N ARG A 182 -15.12 10.74 -5.83
CA ARG A 182 -15.95 11.50 -6.79
C ARG A 182 -16.58 10.71 -7.95
N VAL A 183 -15.81 9.83 -8.59
CA VAL A 183 -16.23 9.06 -9.78
C VAL A 183 -16.71 7.65 -9.44
N SER A 184 -16.55 7.22 -8.19
CA SER A 184 -17.07 5.95 -7.65
C SER A 184 -16.66 4.71 -8.45
N TRP A 185 -15.50 4.75 -9.11
CA TRP A 185 -14.95 3.61 -9.84
C TRP A 185 -14.71 2.48 -8.85
N GLN A 186 -15.30 1.31 -9.13
CA GLN A 186 -15.06 0.10 -8.34
C GLN A 186 -13.62 -0.36 -8.56
N LEU A 187 -12.88 -0.55 -7.47
CA LEU A 187 -11.50 -1.00 -7.47
C LEU A 187 -11.42 -2.40 -6.85
N PRO A 188 -10.50 -3.24 -7.32
CA PRO A 188 -10.34 -4.59 -6.81
C PRO A 188 -10.01 -4.57 -5.31
N ALA A 189 -10.37 -5.67 -4.63
CA ALA A 189 -10.00 -5.84 -3.24
C ALA A 189 -8.49 -6.06 -3.12
N VAL A 190 -7.86 -5.25 -2.27
CA VAL A 190 -6.43 -5.37 -1.97
C VAL A 190 -6.21 -5.60 -0.49
N GLU A 191 -5.06 -6.18 -0.16
CA GLU A 191 -4.66 -6.36 1.22
C GLU A 191 -4.23 -5.03 1.83
N VAL A 192 -4.85 -4.65 2.95
CA VAL A 192 -4.58 -3.45 3.73
C VAL A 192 -4.60 -3.76 5.23
N ASP A 193 -4.17 -2.81 6.04
CA ASP A 193 -4.33 -2.91 7.50
C ASP A 193 -5.81 -3.04 7.86
N TYR A 194 -6.09 -3.89 8.84
CA TYR A 194 -7.43 -4.04 9.36
C TYR A 194 -7.92 -2.69 9.92
N PRO A 195 -9.13 -2.23 9.55
CA PRO A 195 -9.62 -0.92 9.93
C PRO A 195 -9.67 -0.75 11.46
N GLU A 196 -9.50 0.49 11.90
CA GLU A 196 -9.60 0.81 13.32
C GLU A 196 -10.97 0.44 13.87
N GLY A 197 -10.98 -0.07 15.10
CA GLY A 197 -12.22 -0.45 15.78
C GLY A 197 -12.03 -1.68 16.65
N ILE A 198 -13.08 -2.01 17.41
CA ILE A 198 -13.07 -3.10 18.38
C ILE A 198 -12.71 -4.44 17.74
N ASP A 199 -13.15 -4.68 16.49
CA ASP A 199 -12.88 -5.95 15.82
C ASP A 199 -11.38 -6.15 15.51
N ARG A 200 -10.61 -5.07 15.32
CA ARG A 200 -9.14 -5.15 15.18
C ARG A 200 -8.49 -5.79 16.41
N TYR A 201 -8.90 -5.36 17.61
CA TYR A 201 -8.45 -5.94 18.87
C TYR A 201 -8.88 -7.40 19.04
N LYS A 202 -10.10 -7.76 18.59
CA LYS A 202 -10.56 -9.17 18.64
C LYS A 202 -9.72 -10.08 17.75
N TYR A 203 -9.40 -9.64 16.54
CA TYR A 203 -8.49 -10.38 15.65
C TYR A 203 -7.08 -10.47 16.24
N PHE A 204 -6.56 -9.35 16.77
CA PHE A 204 -5.26 -9.35 17.43
C PHE A 204 -5.21 -10.32 18.62
N ALA A 205 -6.22 -10.30 19.50
CA ALA A 205 -6.34 -11.22 20.61
C ALA A 205 -6.38 -12.68 20.16
N ARG A 206 -7.17 -12.99 19.12
CA ARG A 206 -7.23 -14.32 18.52
C ARG A 206 -5.83 -14.77 18.08
N PHE A 207 -5.12 -13.95 17.32
CA PHE A 207 -3.79 -14.32 16.80
C PHE A 207 -2.71 -14.36 17.87
N LEU A 208 -2.86 -13.58 18.95
CA LEU A 208 -2.01 -13.66 20.13
C LEU A 208 -2.17 -15.01 20.83
N LEU A 209 -3.41 -15.46 21.06
CA LEU A 209 -3.72 -16.75 21.66
C LEU A 209 -3.29 -17.92 20.77
N GLU A 210 -3.39 -17.78 19.45
CA GLU A 210 -2.87 -18.76 18.48
C GLU A 210 -1.32 -18.80 18.44
N GLY A 211 -0.62 -17.93 19.18
CA GLY A 211 0.84 -17.85 19.19
C GLY A 211 1.46 -17.26 17.91
N LYS A 212 0.66 -16.67 17.03
CA LYS A 212 1.14 -16.05 15.78
C LYS A 212 1.81 -14.70 16.01
N VAL A 213 1.34 -13.96 17.01
CA VAL A 213 1.93 -12.66 17.36
C VAL A 213 3.27 -12.85 18.07
N ILE A 214 3.32 -13.80 19.02
CA ILE A 214 4.49 -14.13 19.82
C ILE A 214 4.71 -15.65 19.79
N GLU A 215 5.75 -16.08 19.11
CA GLU A 215 6.02 -17.50 18.83
C GLU A 215 6.19 -18.34 20.11
N LYS A 216 6.78 -17.78 21.19
CA LYS A 216 6.91 -18.48 22.48
C LYS A 216 5.56 -18.86 23.10
N LEU A 217 4.45 -18.20 22.71
CA LEU A 217 3.11 -18.56 23.15
C LEU A 217 2.49 -19.70 22.34
N ALA A 218 3.06 -20.08 21.19
CA ALA A 218 2.52 -21.11 20.32
C ALA A 218 2.45 -22.50 21.00
N SER A 219 3.36 -22.80 21.92
CA SER A 219 3.36 -24.04 22.70
C SER A 219 2.11 -24.20 23.58
N TYR A 220 1.50 -23.09 24.01
CA TYR A 220 0.30 -23.09 24.84
C TYR A 220 -1.00 -23.14 24.02
N SER A 221 -0.94 -22.92 22.70
CA SER A 221 -2.13 -22.83 21.83
C SER A 221 -2.98 -24.11 21.82
N GLN A 222 -2.35 -25.28 22.05
CA GLN A 222 -3.02 -26.58 22.11
C GLN A 222 -3.71 -26.85 23.46
N CYS A 223 -3.32 -26.12 24.51
CA CYS A 223 -3.85 -26.29 25.86
C CYS A 223 -4.88 -25.22 26.22
N LEU A 224 -5.29 -24.37 25.27
CA LEU A 224 -6.30 -23.35 25.54
C LEU A 224 -7.63 -23.99 25.93
N LEU A 225 -8.22 -23.50 27.02
CA LEU A 225 -9.50 -23.94 27.56
C LEU A 225 -10.67 -23.69 26.59
N SER A 226 -10.49 -22.85 25.57
CA SER A 226 -11.48 -22.58 24.53
C SER A 226 -10.79 -22.12 23.25
N SER A 227 -11.43 -22.35 22.10
CA SER A 227 -10.87 -21.94 20.80
C SER A 227 -10.69 -20.42 20.72
N PRO A 228 -9.54 -19.89 20.26
CA PRO A 228 -9.35 -18.45 20.02
C PRO A 228 -10.40 -17.79 19.12
N LEU A 229 -11.07 -18.57 18.25
CA LEU A 229 -12.14 -18.10 17.38
C LEU A 229 -13.32 -17.48 18.12
N ILE A 230 -13.54 -17.83 19.39
CA ILE A 230 -14.62 -17.26 20.20
C ILE A 230 -14.45 -15.74 20.39
N MET A 231 -13.22 -15.20 20.29
CA MET A 231 -12.97 -13.76 20.31
C MET A 231 -13.78 -13.01 19.25
N LEU A 232 -14.06 -13.66 18.11
CA LEU A 232 -14.73 -13.05 16.96
C LEU A 232 -16.26 -13.20 17.00
N LYS A 233 -16.80 -14.03 17.90
CA LYS A 233 -18.24 -14.32 17.95
C LYS A 233 -19.03 -13.18 18.60
N THR A 234 -20.28 -13.01 18.18
CA THR A 234 -21.20 -11.97 18.68
C THR A 234 -21.50 -12.09 20.19
N TRP A 235 -21.52 -13.32 20.72
CA TRP A 235 -21.67 -13.61 22.15
C TRP A 235 -20.36 -13.62 22.94
N SER A 236 -19.23 -13.18 22.36
CA SER A 236 -17.94 -13.12 23.06
C SER A 236 -18.01 -12.33 24.36
N LYS A 237 -18.89 -11.34 24.47
CA LYS A 237 -19.08 -10.56 25.71
C LYS A 237 -19.70 -11.34 26.87
N LEU A 238 -20.28 -12.53 26.61
CA LEU A 238 -20.90 -13.35 27.66
C LEU A 238 -19.89 -14.25 28.40
N GLN A 239 -18.65 -14.35 27.91
CA GLN A 239 -17.59 -15.11 28.55
C GLN A 239 -16.59 -14.16 29.23
N PRO A 240 -16.32 -14.31 30.54
CA PRO A 240 -15.40 -13.41 31.25
C PRO A 240 -13.99 -13.36 30.65
N ARG A 241 -13.49 -14.47 30.10
CA ARG A 241 -12.14 -14.60 29.53
C ARG A 241 -11.89 -13.75 28.28
N THR A 242 -12.89 -13.68 27.41
CA THR A 242 -12.87 -12.91 26.16
C THR A 242 -13.02 -11.44 26.46
N GLU A 243 -13.91 -11.08 27.39
CA GLU A 243 -14.11 -9.70 27.82
C GLU A 243 -12.86 -9.15 28.53
N THR A 244 -12.30 -9.88 29.50
CA THR A 244 -11.12 -9.44 30.26
C THR A 244 -9.93 -9.16 29.33
N LEU A 245 -9.66 -10.08 28.40
CA LEU A 245 -8.57 -9.92 27.44
C LEU A 245 -8.84 -8.73 26.49
N LEU A 246 -10.06 -8.61 25.96
CA LEU A 246 -10.40 -7.52 25.04
C LEU A 246 -10.32 -6.16 25.73
N GLN A 247 -10.85 -6.02 26.94
CA GLN A 247 -10.81 -4.76 27.70
C GLN A 247 -9.37 -4.35 28.00
N ALA A 248 -8.51 -5.29 28.42
CA ALA A 248 -7.11 -5.01 28.69
C ALA A 248 -6.33 -4.57 27.44
N LEU A 249 -6.67 -5.13 26.27
CA LEU A 249 -6.09 -4.72 24.99
C LEU A 249 -6.56 -3.31 24.58
N VAL A 250 -7.86 -3.04 24.67
CA VAL A 250 -8.44 -1.74 24.32
C VAL A 250 -7.94 -0.63 25.25
N ALA A 251 -7.82 -0.90 26.56
CA ALA A 251 -7.40 0.09 27.56
C ALA A 251 -5.98 0.65 27.31
N GLU A 252 -5.07 -0.17 26.78
CA GLU A 252 -3.70 0.24 26.45
C GLU A 252 -3.50 0.49 24.94
N GLY A 253 -4.57 0.46 24.13
CA GLY A 253 -4.47 0.62 22.68
C GLY A 253 -3.62 -0.47 21.99
N CYS A 254 -3.56 -1.66 22.57
CA CYS A 254 -2.71 -2.76 22.13
C CYS A 254 -3.41 -3.63 21.06
N ASP A 255 -3.20 -3.32 19.78
CA ASP A 255 -3.78 -4.03 18.63
C ASP A 255 -2.76 -4.54 17.60
N ASN A 256 -1.47 -4.39 17.91
CA ASN A 256 -0.36 -4.82 17.08
C ASN A 256 0.83 -5.24 17.96
N ARG A 257 1.79 -5.95 17.36
CA ARG A 257 2.96 -6.47 18.08
C ARG A 257 3.76 -5.36 18.77
N ASP A 258 4.01 -4.24 18.09
CA ASP A 258 4.85 -3.18 18.63
C ASP A 258 4.18 -2.48 19.82
N ALA A 259 2.86 -2.27 19.76
CA ALA A 259 2.07 -1.78 20.89
C ALA A 259 2.10 -2.74 22.08
N LEU A 260 2.04 -4.06 21.84
CA LEU A 260 2.17 -5.08 22.89
C LEU A 260 3.56 -5.02 23.54
N LEU A 261 4.63 -4.96 22.74
CA LEU A 261 5.99 -4.85 23.24
C LEU A 261 6.22 -3.56 24.03
N ALA A 262 5.65 -2.43 23.57
CA ALA A 262 5.70 -1.17 24.30
C ALA A 262 4.95 -1.25 25.64
N ALA A 263 3.77 -1.88 25.65
CA ALA A 263 3.00 -2.09 26.87
C ALA A 263 3.74 -2.99 27.89
N TRP A 264 4.46 -4.03 27.42
CA TRP A 264 5.31 -4.85 28.29
C TRP A 264 6.53 -4.12 28.83
N LYS A 265 7.12 -3.19 28.08
CA LYS A 265 8.19 -2.32 28.60
C LYS A 265 7.68 -1.44 29.75
N LYS A 266 6.45 -0.94 29.67
CA LYS A 266 5.80 -0.14 30.72
C LYS A 266 5.38 -0.98 31.93
N ASN A 267 4.79 -2.15 31.68
CA ASN A 267 4.39 -3.10 32.72
C ASN A 267 4.67 -4.53 32.24
N PRO A 268 5.75 -5.17 32.72
CA PRO A 268 6.13 -6.51 32.30
C PRO A 268 5.04 -7.56 32.56
N LYS A 269 4.13 -7.34 33.53
CA LYS A 269 3.01 -8.24 33.84
C LYS A 269 1.73 -7.93 33.05
N TYR A 270 1.75 -6.94 32.15
CA TYR A 270 0.60 -6.62 31.29
C TYR A 270 0.11 -7.87 30.56
N LEU A 271 -1.21 -8.08 30.50
CA LEU A 271 -1.92 -9.25 29.98
C LEU A 271 -1.68 -10.61 30.66
N LEU A 272 -0.75 -10.77 31.60
CA LEU A 272 -0.49 -12.08 32.22
C LEU A 272 -1.76 -12.68 32.84
N ALA A 273 -2.45 -11.92 33.70
CA ALA A 273 -3.68 -12.38 34.34
C ALA A 273 -4.81 -12.67 33.34
N ALA A 274 -4.94 -11.84 32.29
CA ALA A 274 -5.94 -12.04 31.25
C ALA A 274 -5.64 -13.30 30.42
N TYR A 275 -4.37 -13.54 30.08
CA TYR A 275 -3.92 -14.73 29.36
C TYR A 275 -4.08 -16.00 30.18
N CYS A 276 -3.79 -15.97 31.49
CA CYS A 276 -3.98 -17.13 32.37
C CYS A 276 -5.44 -17.62 32.40
N GLN A 277 -6.45 -16.77 32.18
CA GLN A 277 -7.84 -17.22 32.07
C GLN A 277 -8.09 -18.16 30.87
N TRP A 278 -7.18 -18.19 29.89
CA TRP A 278 -7.29 -19.03 28.70
C TRP A 278 -6.60 -20.39 28.81
N ILE A 279 -5.83 -20.63 29.86
CA ILE A 279 -5.08 -21.88 30.07
C ILE A 279 -5.46 -22.54 31.41
N PRO A 280 -5.27 -23.85 31.57
CA PRO A 280 -5.45 -24.54 32.84
C PRO A 280 -4.61 -23.92 33.97
N GLU A 281 -5.17 -23.88 35.17
CA GLU A 281 -4.52 -23.29 36.36
C GLU A 281 -3.14 -23.89 36.66
N VAL A 282 -2.97 -25.19 36.41
CA VAL A 282 -1.69 -25.90 36.57
C VAL A 282 -0.55 -25.35 35.70
N MET A 283 -0.86 -24.59 34.65
CA MET A 283 0.14 -23.99 33.75
C MET A 283 0.47 -22.54 34.12
N HIS A 284 -0.24 -21.92 35.07
CA HIS A 284 -0.12 -20.48 35.35
C HIS A 284 1.28 -20.10 35.84
N ASP A 285 1.85 -20.89 36.75
CA ASP A 285 3.19 -20.64 37.29
C ASP A 285 4.27 -20.74 36.21
N ASP A 286 4.14 -21.70 35.29
CA ASP A 286 5.11 -21.89 34.21
C ASP A 286 5.04 -20.76 33.18
N VAL A 287 3.85 -20.26 32.86
CA VAL A 287 3.68 -19.08 32.02
C VAL A 287 4.22 -17.83 32.72
N ALA A 288 3.91 -17.64 34.00
CA ALA A 288 4.35 -16.47 34.76
C ALA A 288 5.88 -16.37 34.85
N LYS A 289 6.60 -17.49 34.98
CA LYS A 289 8.08 -17.52 34.97
C LYS A 289 8.69 -17.08 33.64
N GLN A 290 7.98 -17.32 32.53
CA GLN A 290 8.45 -16.99 31.18
C GLN A 290 7.86 -15.66 30.67
N TRP A 291 7.15 -14.92 31.52
CA TRP A 291 6.48 -13.68 31.15
C TRP A 291 7.36 -12.44 31.41
N PRO A 292 7.49 -11.49 30.46
CA PRO A 292 6.90 -11.51 29.12
C PRO A 292 7.62 -12.49 28.18
N PRO A 293 6.88 -13.19 27.29
CA PRO A 293 7.38 -14.25 26.42
C PRO A 293 8.13 -13.70 25.19
N VAL A 294 9.02 -12.74 25.39
CA VAL A 294 9.90 -12.17 24.36
C VAL A 294 11.31 -12.72 24.53
N ALA A 295 12.09 -12.78 23.45
CA ALA A 295 13.54 -12.98 23.61
C ALA A 295 14.13 -11.69 24.20
N VAL A 296 15.01 -11.83 25.20
CA VAL A 296 15.88 -10.73 25.66
C VAL A 296 16.88 -10.42 24.55
#